data_AF-A0A958HWC5-F1
#
_entry.id   AF-A0A958HWC5-F1
#
_cell.length_a   1.000
_cell.length_b   1.000
_cell.length_c   1.000
_cell.angle_alpha   90.00
_cell.angle_beta   90.00
_cell.angle_gamma   90.00
#
_symmetry.space_group_name_H-M   'P 1'
#
loop_
_entity.id
_entity.type
_entity.pdbx_description
1 polymer ?
#
loop_
_entity_poly.entity_id
_entity_poly.type
_entity_poly.pdbx_seq_one_letter_code
_entity_poly.pdbx_strand_id
1 'polypeptide(L)'
;MTALDWLILGGYLAGMIGLSIYLGKNQQNQEDYFVGGRRLPWWAIGISTMATQTSAISFISKPAFVALKPGGGLTWLQYEMAVPLAIIAVMIFLVPLFRKLELISVYEYLEHRFDASIRYLVSGVFLLSRAFAAGIVVYATAIVLSVCLGIPLWLTILIIGAVTVIYDVIGGMPAVVYSDVIQMVILLSGIVICIVYAAEHVGGFGVILNSLPPERLNVLDMAHGLGDGSETPFWGFLFGGFFLFVSYYGTDQSQVQRELS
;
A
#
# COMPACT_ATOMS: atom_id res chain seq x y z
N MET A 1 -0.85 28.32 0.84
CA MET A 1 0.11 27.71 1.78
C MET A 1 0.75 28.81 2.60
N THR A 2 0.78 28.65 3.92
CA THR A 2 1.49 29.53 4.86
C THR A 2 2.96 29.11 4.97
N ALA A 3 3.81 29.94 5.56
CA ALA A 3 5.21 29.57 5.84
C ALA A 3 5.33 28.34 6.75
N LEU A 4 4.35 28.15 7.65
CA LEU A 4 4.28 26.99 8.53
C LEU A 4 4.09 25.69 7.73
N ASP A 5 3.21 25.70 6.72
CA ASP A 5 2.96 24.52 5.88
C ASP A 5 4.24 24.06 5.17
N TRP A 6 4.99 25.00 4.60
CA TRP A 6 6.28 24.73 3.96
C TRP A 6 7.33 24.22 4.93
N LEU A 7 7.35 24.73 6.16
CA LEU A 7 8.27 24.26 7.20
C LEU A 7 7.94 22.82 7.61
N ILE A 8 6.66 22.48 7.76
CA ILE A 8 6.20 21.11 8.07
C ILE A 8 6.59 20.16 6.93
N LEU A 9 6.31 20.53 5.67
CA LEU A 9 6.66 19.72 4.51
C LEU A 9 8.17 19.54 4.36
N GLY A 10 8.95 20.62 4.46
CA GLY A 10 10.40 20.57 4.39
C GLY A 10 11.01 19.75 5.52
N GLY A 11 10.50 19.91 6.74
CA GLY A 11 10.91 19.15 7.91
C GLY A 11 10.60 17.66 7.78
N TYR A 12 9.42 17.30 7.25
CA TYR A 12 9.07 15.92 6.94
C TYR A 12 10.05 15.32 5.92
N LEU A 13 10.24 15.95 4.76
CA LEU A 13 11.12 15.41 3.71
C LEU A 13 12.58 15.28 4.19
N ALA A 14 13.10 16.29 4.89
CA ALA A 14 14.43 16.24 5.48
C ALA A 14 14.55 15.16 6.56
N GLY A 15 13.50 14.97 7.37
CA GLY A 15 13.42 13.91 8.38
C GLY A 15 13.47 12.51 7.74
N MET A 16 12.73 12.28 6.65
CA MET A 16 12.75 11.00 5.93
C MET A 16 14.12 10.68 5.33
N ILE A 17 14.76 11.67 4.71
CA ILE A 17 16.13 11.54 4.18
C ILE A 17 17.12 11.29 5.33
N GLY A 18 17.03 12.05 6.42
CA GLY A 18 17.90 11.90 7.59
C GLY A 18 17.77 10.53 8.27
N LEU A 19 16.55 10.03 8.41
CA LEU A 19 16.27 8.68 8.90
C LEU A 19 16.89 7.62 7.99
N SER A 20 16.72 7.78 6.68
CA SER A 20 17.27 6.83 5.69
C SER A 20 18.79 6.81 5.71
N ILE A 21 19.45 7.97 5.81
CA ILE A 21 20.90 8.07 6.00
C ILE A 21 21.32 7.38 7.29
N TYR A 22 20.59 7.58 8.39
CA TYR A 22 20.92 6.97 9.68
C TYR A 22 20.83 5.44 9.62
N LEU A 23 19.75 4.90 9.07
CA LEU A 23 19.52 3.46 8.95
C LEU A 23 20.43 2.80 7.90
N GLY A 24 20.81 3.52 6.85
CA GLY A 24 21.70 3.04 5.80
C GLY A 24 23.15 2.83 6.22
N LYS A 25 23.60 3.45 7.33
CA LYS A 25 25.02 3.41 7.78
C LYS A 25 25.57 2.02 8.07
N ASN A 26 24.70 1.07 8.41
CA ASN A 26 25.13 -0.26 8.87
C ASN A 26 24.96 -1.36 7.80
N GLN A 27 24.67 -0.99 6.55
CA GLN A 27 24.53 -1.95 5.45
C GLN A 27 25.91 -2.39 4.96
N GLN A 28 26.24 -3.69 5.07
CA GLN A 28 27.53 -4.23 4.63
C GLN A 28 27.41 -5.13 3.41
N ASN A 29 26.23 -5.73 3.20
CA ASN A 29 26.00 -6.67 2.11
C ASN A 29 24.56 -6.57 1.55
N GLN A 30 24.26 -7.41 0.56
CA GLN A 30 22.95 -7.45 -0.09
C GLN A 30 21.81 -7.87 0.85
N GLU A 31 22.09 -8.72 1.84
CA GLU A 31 21.09 -9.17 2.82
C GLU A 31 20.68 -8.02 3.76
N ASP A 32 21.63 -7.22 4.21
CA ASP A 32 21.36 -6.01 4.98
C ASP A 32 20.52 -5.00 4.18
N TYR A 33 20.83 -4.85 2.89
CA TYR A 33 20.15 -3.89 2.01
C TYR A 33 18.72 -4.34 1.65
N PHE A 34 18.55 -5.57 1.16
CA PHE A 34 17.27 -6.02 0.59
C PHE A 34 16.31 -6.63 1.60
N VAL A 35 16.80 -7.23 2.69
CA VAL A 35 15.94 -7.88 3.70
C VAL A 35 16.25 -7.41 5.13
N GLY A 36 17.00 -6.32 5.29
CA GLY A 36 17.29 -5.74 6.60
C GLY A 36 18.03 -6.68 7.56
N GLY A 37 18.79 -7.63 7.01
CA GLY A 37 19.46 -8.68 7.79
C GLY A 37 18.50 -9.60 8.55
N ARG A 38 17.21 -9.63 8.18
CA ARG A 38 16.15 -10.48 8.76
C ARG A 38 15.89 -10.22 10.25
N ARG A 39 16.09 -8.97 10.67
CA ARG A 39 16.02 -8.54 12.08
C ARG A 39 14.91 -7.51 12.32
N LEU A 40 14.10 -7.20 11.30
CA LEU A 40 13.05 -6.22 11.48
C LEU A 40 11.96 -6.79 12.39
N PRO A 41 11.44 -5.98 13.33
CA PRO A 41 10.42 -6.47 14.24
C PRO A 41 9.10 -6.69 13.50
N TRP A 42 8.38 -7.75 13.87
CA TRP A 42 7.14 -8.18 13.21
C TRP A 42 6.09 -7.07 13.09
N TRP A 43 6.00 -6.16 14.07
CA TRP A 43 5.03 -5.07 14.07
C TRP A 43 5.36 -4.03 13.00
N ALA A 44 6.64 -3.76 12.74
CA ALA A 44 7.08 -2.81 11.73
C ALA A 44 6.84 -3.39 10.33
N ILE A 45 7.17 -4.67 10.15
CA ILE A 45 6.87 -5.42 8.93
C ILE A 45 5.37 -5.39 8.64
N GLY A 46 4.52 -5.72 9.63
CA GLY A 46 3.07 -5.74 9.46
C GLY A 46 2.49 -4.38 9.05
N ILE A 47 2.92 -3.29 9.72
CA ILE A 47 2.48 -1.94 9.35
C ILE A 47 2.98 -1.55 7.96
N SER A 48 4.22 -1.90 7.62
CA SER A 48 4.79 -1.62 6.30
C SER A 48 4.10 -2.40 5.17
N THR A 49 3.71 -3.65 5.41
CA THR A 49 2.86 -4.45 4.52
C THR A 49 1.51 -3.77 4.27
N MET A 50 0.88 -3.23 5.31
CA MET A 50 -0.38 -2.46 5.19
C MET A 50 -0.18 -1.13 4.44
N ALA A 51 0.89 -0.40 4.76
CA ALA A 51 1.22 0.87 4.12
C ALA A 51 1.42 0.70 2.60
N THR A 52 2.09 -0.38 2.18
CA THR A 52 2.34 -0.69 0.77
C THR A 52 1.07 -0.92 -0.04
N GLN A 53 0.03 -1.45 0.59
CA GLN A 53 -1.28 -1.61 -0.06
C GLN A 53 -1.98 -0.24 -0.25
N THR A 54 -1.63 0.73 0.58
CA THR A 54 -2.27 2.04 0.60
C THR A 54 -1.56 2.99 -0.38
N SER A 55 -2.31 3.59 -1.29
CA SER A 55 -1.79 4.57 -2.26
C SER A 55 -2.65 5.83 -2.26
N ALA A 56 -2.11 6.94 -2.77
CA ALA A 56 -2.87 8.17 -3.00
C ALA A 56 -4.13 7.92 -3.84
N ILE A 57 -4.04 6.99 -4.81
CA ILE A 57 -5.19 6.55 -5.62
C ILE A 57 -6.25 5.93 -4.72
N SER A 58 -5.88 4.95 -3.89
CA SER A 58 -6.84 4.31 -2.99
C SER A 58 -7.46 5.31 -2.00
N PHE A 59 -6.66 6.24 -1.50
CA PHE A 59 -7.08 7.27 -0.56
C PHE A 59 -8.18 8.19 -1.14
N ILE A 60 -8.14 8.49 -2.43
CA ILE A 60 -9.12 9.35 -3.10
C ILE A 60 -10.26 8.54 -3.70
N SER A 61 -9.93 7.45 -4.39
CA SER A 61 -10.90 6.65 -5.15
C SER A 61 -11.84 5.84 -4.26
N LYS A 62 -11.39 5.30 -3.11
CA LYS A 62 -12.27 4.52 -2.23
C LYS A 62 -13.39 5.39 -1.62
N PRO A 63 -13.11 6.55 -0.98
CA PRO A 63 -14.17 7.44 -0.52
C PRO A 63 -15.07 7.94 -1.66
N ALA A 64 -14.50 8.27 -2.82
CA ALA A 64 -15.28 8.70 -3.99
C ALA A 64 -16.22 7.60 -4.50
N PHE A 65 -15.79 6.35 -4.52
CA PHE A 65 -16.64 5.20 -4.84
C PHE A 65 -17.80 5.09 -3.86
N VAL A 66 -17.50 5.12 -2.55
CA VAL A 66 -18.50 5.00 -1.49
C VAL A 66 -19.53 6.14 -1.55
N ALA A 67 -19.08 7.38 -1.74
CA ALA A 67 -19.93 8.57 -1.65
C ALA A 67 -20.64 8.93 -2.97
N LEU A 68 -19.96 8.81 -4.12
CA LEU A 68 -20.42 9.42 -5.38
C LEU A 68 -20.92 8.41 -6.41
N LYS A 69 -20.43 7.18 -6.40
CA LYS A 69 -20.84 6.19 -7.41
C LYS A 69 -22.30 5.77 -7.21
N PRO A 70 -23.14 5.76 -8.25
CA PRO A 70 -24.46 5.12 -8.20
C PRO A 70 -24.33 3.63 -7.85
N GLY A 71 -25.11 3.15 -6.89
CA GLY A 71 -24.97 1.78 -6.34
C GLY A 71 -23.67 1.54 -5.57
N GLY A 72 -22.89 2.58 -5.29
CA GLY A 72 -21.77 2.51 -4.34
C GLY A 72 -22.26 2.49 -2.89
N GLY A 73 -21.35 2.22 -1.97
CA GLY A 73 -21.65 2.05 -0.56
C GLY A 73 -20.58 1.21 0.10
N LEU A 74 -20.78 0.80 1.35
CA LEU A 74 -19.83 -0.02 2.11
C LEU A 74 -19.77 -1.48 1.64
N THR A 75 -20.63 -1.91 0.73
CA THR A 75 -20.65 -3.27 0.15
C THR A 75 -19.35 -3.65 -0.56
N TRP A 76 -18.52 -2.67 -0.95
CA TRP A 76 -17.19 -2.93 -1.50
C TRP A 76 -16.26 -3.62 -0.49
N LEU A 77 -16.49 -3.44 0.82
CA LEU A 77 -15.69 -4.05 1.88
C LEU A 77 -15.76 -5.59 1.88
N GLN A 78 -16.79 -6.18 1.26
CA GLN A 78 -16.86 -7.64 1.06
C GLN A 78 -15.64 -8.19 0.31
N TYR A 79 -15.09 -7.39 -0.62
CA TYR A 79 -13.86 -7.74 -1.32
C TYR A 79 -12.67 -7.78 -0.36
N GLU A 80 -12.53 -6.79 0.51
CA GLU A 80 -11.43 -6.70 1.49
C GLU A 80 -11.52 -7.78 2.58
N MET A 81 -12.71 -8.37 2.81
CA MET A 81 -12.84 -9.52 3.71
C MET A 81 -12.08 -10.77 3.24
N ALA A 82 -11.67 -10.82 1.97
CA ALA A 82 -10.78 -11.86 1.48
C ALA A 82 -9.33 -11.71 1.97
N VAL A 83 -8.90 -10.51 2.40
CA VAL A 83 -7.53 -10.24 2.84
C VAL A 83 -7.10 -11.14 4.02
N PRO A 84 -7.84 -11.24 5.15
CA PRO A 84 -7.47 -12.12 6.24
C PRO A 84 -7.33 -13.59 5.82
N LEU A 85 -8.24 -14.07 4.97
CA LEU A 85 -8.21 -15.44 4.45
C LEU A 85 -6.96 -15.69 3.60
N ALA A 86 -6.64 -14.74 2.72
CA ALA A 86 -5.44 -14.80 1.88
C ALA A 86 -4.16 -14.77 2.72
N ILE A 87 -4.07 -13.88 3.71
CA ILE A 87 -2.90 -13.80 4.61
C ILE A 87 -2.72 -15.11 5.37
N ILE A 88 -3.79 -15.71 5.91
CA ILE A 88 -3.70 -17.02 6.59
C ILE A 88 -3.15 -18.08 5.63
N ALA A 89 -3.61 -18.12 4.38
CA ALA A 89 -3.10 -19.06 3.39
C ALA A 89 -1.61 -18.81 3.09
N VAL A 90 -1.20 -17.56 2.89
CA VAL A 90 0.21 -17.19 2.67
C VAL A 90 1.09 -17.60 3.86
N MET A 91 0.64 -17.34 5.08
CA MET A 91 1.35 -17.72 6.32
C MET A 91 1.51 -19.23 6.49
N ILE A 92 0.52 -20.04 6.08
CA ILE A 92 0.57 -21.50 6.21
C ILE A 92 1.41 -22.13 5.09
N PHE A 93 1.24 -21.67 3.85
CA PHE A 93 1.78 -22.37 2.68
C PHE A 93 3.06 -21.76 2.11
N LEU A 94 3.21 -20.44 2.14
CA LEU A 94 4.28 -19.74 1.41
C LEU A 94 5.39 -19.22 2.33
N VAL A 95 5.03 -18.59 3.44
CA VAL A 95 6.02 -18.04 4.40
C VAL A 95 7.02 -19.11 4.90
N PRO A 96 6.61 -20.34 5.29
CA PRO A 96 7.55 -21.35 5.76
C PRO A 96 8.53 -21.79 4.67
N LEU A 97 8.07 -21.83 3.41
CA LEU A 97 8.89 -22.16 2.25
C LEU A 97 9.93 -21.07 2.00
N PHE A 98 9.52 -19.80 1.95
CA PHE A 98 10.41 -18.68 1.67
C PHE A 98 11.48 -18.49 2.74
N ARG A 99 11.10 -18.62 4.02
CA ARG A 99 12.05 -18.51 5.14
C ARG A 99 13.06 -19.65 5.17
N LYS A 100 12.67 -20.87 4.80
CA LYS A 100 13.60 -22.01 4.75
C LYS A 100 14.67 -21.85 3.66
N LEU A 101 14.33 -21.17 2.57
CA LEU A 101 15.22 -20.98 1.43
C LEU A 101 16.08 -19.72 1.53
N GLU A 102 15.86 -18.87 2.54
CA GLU A 102 16.60 -17.61 2.78
C GLU A 102 16.74 -16.76 1.50
N LEU A 103 15.66 -16.71 0.71
CA LEU A 103 15.63 -15.98 -0.55
C LEU A 103 15.76 -14.47 -0.32
N ILE A 104 16.34 -13.77 -1.29
CA ILE A 104 16.25 -12.30 -1.41
C ILE A 104 15.13 -11.93 -2.38
N SER A 105 14.97 -12.71 -3.45
CA SER A 105 13.89 -12.56 -4.41
C SER A 105 12.96 -13.77 -4.37
N VAL A 106 11.65 -13.54 -4.31
CA VAL A 106 10.65 -14.61 -4.43
C VAL A 106 10.78 -15.38 -5.74
N TYR A 107 11.27 -14.73 -6.82
CA TYR A 107 11.46 -15.37 -8.12
C TYR A 107 12.65 -16.31 -8.17
N GLU A 108 13.57 -16.25 -7.20
CA GLU A 108 14.65 -17.23 -7.06
C GLU A 108 14.11 -18.64 -6.73
N TYR A 109 12.95 -18.72 -6.08
CA TYR A 109 12.24 -20.00 -5.95
C TYR A 109 11.95 -20.66 -7.30
N LEU A 110 11.66 -19.87 -8.34
CA LEU A 110 11.37 -20.41 -9.68
C LEU A 110 12.61 -21.05 -10.31
N GLU A 111 13.81 -20.58 -9.99
CA GLU A 111 15.04 -21.21 -10.46
C GLU A 111 15.29 -22.55 -9.74
N HIS A 112 15.05 -22.62 -8.43
CA HIS A 112 15.11 -23.88 -7.69
C HIS A 112 14.11 -24.93 -8.20
N ARG A 113 12.92 -24.48 -8.63
CA ARG A 113 11.85 -25.37 -9.08
C ARG A 113 11.90 -25.70 -10.56
N PHE A 114 12.34 -24.77 -11.39
CA PHE A 114 12.37 -24.87 -12.86
C PHE A 114 13.81 -24.62 -13.34
N ASP A 115 14.09 -23.42 -13.85
CA ASP A 115 15.41 -23.02 -14.32
C ASP A 115 15.60 -21.49 -14.22
N ALA A 116 16.82 -21.04 -14.51
CA ALA A 116 17.16 -19.61 -14.51
C ALA A 116 16.38 -18.81 -15.57
N SER A 117 16.04 -19.42 -16.70
CA SER A 117 15.30 -18.76 -17.79
C SER A 117 13.92 -18.29 -17.30
N ILE A 118 13.21 -19.14 -16.55
CA ILE A 118 11.92 -18.80 -15.95
C ILE A 118 12.07 -17.71 -14.88
N ARG A 119 13.10 -17.78 -14.02
CA ARG A 119 13.40 -16.73 -13.04
C ARG A 119 13.57 -15.37 -13.72
N TYR A 120 14.40 -15.28 -14.77
CA TYR A 120 14.65 -14.02 -15.47
C TYR A 120 13.42 -13.49 -16.19
N LEU A 121 12.66 -14.37 -16.85
CA LEU A 121 11.43 -13.98 -17.54
C LEU A 121 10.41 -13.37 -16.58
N VAL A 122 10.11 -14.07 -15.49
CA VAL A 122 9.10 -13.62 -14.51
C VAL A 122 9.59 -12.37 -13.77
N SER A 123 10.87 -12.31 -13.39
CA SER A 123 11.46 -11.12 -12.78
C SER A 123 11.38 -9.90 -13.70
N GLY A 124 11.62 -10.08 -15.01
CA GLY A 124 11.51 -9.02 -16.00
C GLY A 124 10.08 -8.51 -16.15
N VAL A 125 9.09 -9.41 -16.23
CA VAL A 125 7.67 -9.05 -16.28
C VAL A 125 7.26 -8.31 -15.01
N PHE A 126 7.71 -8.76 -13.84
CA PHE A 126 7.48 -8.08 -12.57
C PHE A 126 8.07 -6.66 -12.58
N LEU A 127 9.34 -6.49 -12.95
CA LEU A 127 9.99 -5.18 -12.96
C LEU A 127 9.29 -4.20 -13.91
N LEU A 128 8.90 -4.66 -15.11
CA LEU A 128 8.16 -3.83 -16.07
C LEU A 128 6.78 -3.43 -15.52
N SER A 129 5.99 -4.40 -15.06
CA SER A 129 4.66 -4.13 -14.50
C SER A 129 4.72 -3.20 -13.28
N ARG A 130 5.72 -3.40 -12.41
CA ARG A 130 5.94 -2.59 -11.22
C ARG A 130 6.40 -1.16 -11.58
N ALA A 131 7.24 -1.00 -12.60
CA ALA A 131 7.65 0.32 -13.09
C ALA A 131 6.45 1.12 -13.62
N PHE A 132 5.55 0.49 -14.39
CA PHE A 132 4.31 1.13 -14.84
C PHE A 132 3.41 1.50 -13.67
N ALA A 133 3.19 0.59 -12.73
CA ALA A 133 2.37 0.84 -11.55
C ALA A 133 2.93 2.00 -10.70
N ALA A 134 4.25 2.03 -10.46
CA ALA A 134 4.91 3.11 -9.74
C ALA A 134 4.76 4.46 -10.47
N GLY A 135 4.93 4.48 -11.79
CA GLY A 135 4.72 5.68 -12.60
C GLY A 135 3.29 6.25 -12.47
N ILE A 136 2.28 5.38 -12.51
CA ILE A 136 0.87 5.78 -12.31
C ILE A 136 0.64 6.35 -10.91
N VAL A 137 1.20 5.72 -9.88
CA VAL A 137 1.07 6.18 -8.48
C VAL A 137 1.75 7.54 -8.28
N VAL A 138 2.97 7.72 -8.79
CA VAL A 138 3.69 9.01 -8.72
C VAL A 138 2.90 10.10 -9.45
N TYR A 139 2.39 9.81 -10.64
CA TYR A 139 1.59 10.75 -11.42
C TYR A 139 0.31 11.16 -10.68
N ALA A 140 -0.46 10.19 -10.18
CA ALA A 140 -1.70 10.46 -9.44
C ALA A 140 -1.44 11.29 -8.18
N THR A 141 -0.39 10.97 -7.43
CA THR A 141 0.01 11.72 -6.23
C THR A 141 0.43 13.14 -6.59
N ALA A 142 1.18 13.31 -7.69
CA ALA A 142 1.64 14.62 -8.14
C ALA A 142 0.50 15.52 -8.63
N ILE A 143 -0.56 14.97 -9.23
CA ILE A 143 -1.76 15.76 -9.60
C ILE A 143 -2.32 16.45 -8.36
N VAL A 144 -2.57 15.68 -7.30
CA VAL A 144 -3.19 16.18 -6.07
C VAL A 144 -2.28 17.23 -5.42
N LEU A 145 -1.00 16.92 -5.28
CA LEU A 145 -0.03 17.83 -4.67
C LEU A 145 0.19 19.10 -5.50
N SER A 146 0.18 19.02 -6.83
CA SER A 146 0.35 20.21 -7.69
C SER A 146 -0.77 21.24 -7.45
N VAL A 147 -2.00 20.78 -7.23
CA VAL A 147 -3.15 21.63 -6.91
C VAL A 147 -3.03 22.24 -5.52
N CYS A 148 -2.64 21.44 -4.51
CA CYS A 148 -2.49 21.92 -3.14
C CYS A 148 -1.33 22.91 -2.96
N LEU A 149 -0.20 22.65 -3.61
CA LEU A 149 1.03 23.44 -3.51
C LEU A 149 1.05 24.63 -4.47
N GLY A 150 0.23 24.62 -5.53
CA GLY A 150 0.21 25.66 -6.55
C GLY A 150 1.45 25.68 -7.45
N ILE A 151 2.15 24.54 -7.58
CA ILE A 151 3.33 24.40 -8.43
C ILE A 151 3.01 23.55 -9.68
N PRO A 152 3.74 23.72 -10.80
CA PRO A 152 3.49 22.94 -12.01
C PRO A 152 3.60 21.43 -11.78
N LEU A 153 2.72 20.66 -12.44
CA LEU A 153 2.67 19.20 -12.30
C LEU A 153 4.01 18.52 -12.60
N TRP A 154 4.68 18.91 -13.69
CA TRP A 154 5.97 18.32 -14.07
C TRP A 154 7.03 18.51 -12.98
N LEU A 155 7.06 19.68 -12.32
CA LEU A 155 7.99 19.97 -11.24
C LEU A 155 7.64 19.15 -9.99
N THR A 156 6.36 19.01 -9.70
CA THR A 156 5.86 18.18 -8.60
C THR A 156 6.27 16.71 -8.75
N ILE A 157 6.14 16.17 -9.97
CA ILE A 157 6.58 14.81 -10.31
C ILE A 157 8.09 14.66 -10.06
N LEU A 158 8.90 15.60 -10.54
CA LEU A 158 10.36 15.54 -10.36
C LEU A 158 10.75 15.61 -8.88
N ILE A 159 10.13 16.48 -8.09
CA ILE A 159 10.43 16.61 -6.66
C ILE A 159 10.08 15.33 -5.91
N ILE A 160 8.86 14.81 -6.08
CA ILE A 160 8.41 13.59 -5.39
C ILE A 160 9.28 12.41 -5.82
N GLY A 161 9.48 12.22 -7.14
CA GLY A 161 10.28 11.13 -7.68
C GLY A 161 11.72 11.19 -7.18
N ALA A 162 12.36 12.35 -7.23
CA ALA A 162 13.74 12.51 -6.78
C ALA A 162 13.88 12.24 -5.29
N VAL A 163 13.00 12.80 -4.45
CA VAL A 163 13.08 12.59 -2.99
C VAL A 163 12.86 11.11 -2.67
N THR A 164 11.83 10.47 -3.23
CA THR A 164 11.57 9.04 -3.02
C THR A 164 12.76 8.17 -3.42
N VAL A 165 13.31 8.37 -4.62
CA VAL A 165 14.50 7.62 -5.06
C VAL A 165 15.69 7.84 -4.13
N ILE A 166 15.94 9.09 -3.71
CA ILE A 166 17.10 9.41 -2.86
C ILE A 166 17.02 8.67 -1.53
N TYR A 167 15.89 8.77 -0.81
CA TYR A 167 15.82 8.17 0.53
C TYR A 167 15.70 6.64 0.47
N ASP A 168 15.01 6.08 -0.55
CA ASP A 168 14.89 4.63 -0.73
C ASP A 168 16.25 3.97 -1.04
N VAL A 169 17.03 4.57 -1.95
CA VAL A 169 18.34 4.03 -2.37
C VAL A 169 19.36 4.12 -1.23
N ILE A 170 19.32 5.16 -0.42
CA ILE A 170 20.27 5.33 0.70
C ILE A 170 19.94 4.36 1.84
N GLY A 171 18.67 4.17 2.15
CA GLY A 171 18.25 3.56 3.40
C GLY A 171 17.94 2.06 3.35
N GLY A 172 17.78 1.49 2.16
CA GLY A 172 17.46 0.07 1.96
C GLY A 172 16.17 -0.36 2.67
N MET A 173 15.98 -1.67 2.82
CA MET A 173 14.76 -2.26 3.39
C MET A 173 14.43 -1.76 4.81
N PRO A 174 15.40 -1.60 5.75
CA PRO A 174 15.09 -1.02 7.06
C PRO A 174 14.48 0.37 6.95
N ALA A 175 15.05 1.24 6.12
CA ALA A 175 14.50 2.59 5.96
C ALA A 175 13.12 2.56 5.35
N VAL A 176 12.87 1.75 4.31
CA VAL A 176 11.55 1.59 3.70
C VAL A 176 10.51 1.16 4.74
N VAL A 177 10.83 0.18 5.59
CA VAL A 177 9.89 -0.31 6.60
C VAL A 177 9.60 0.74 7.68
N TYR A 178 10.62 1.41 8.20
CA TYR A 178 10.41 2.45 9.22
C TYR A 178 9.79 3.73 8.64
N SER A 179 10.09 4.08 7.39
CA SER A 179 9.43 5.17 6.69
C SER A 179 7.95 4.90 6.53
N ASP A 180 7.58 3.68 6.13
CA ASP A 180 6.19 3.26 6.00
C ASP A 180 5.44 3.36 7.33
N VAL A 181 6.08 2.96 8.45
CA VAL A 181 5.49 3.09 9.79
C VAL A 181 5.15 4.55 10.10
N ILE A 182 6.11 5.46 9.88
CA ILE A 182 5.92 6.89 10.13
C ILE A 182 4.82 7.45 9.22
N GLN A 183 4.87 7.13 7.93
CA GLN A 183 3.88 7.55 6.94
C GLN A 183 2.49 7.03 7.27
N MET A 184 2.36 5.80 7.74
CA MET A 184 1.08 5.21 8.13
C MET A 184 0.50 5.91 9.36
N VAL A 185 1.32 6.25 10.37
CA VAL A 185 0.86 7.03 11.53
C VAL A 185 0.39 8.42 11.09
N ILE A 186 1.16 9.09 10.23
CA ILE A 186 0.77 10.41 9.70
C ILE A 186 -0.54 10.30 8.92
N LEU A 187 -0.66 9.31 8.04
CA LEU A 187 -1.84 9.09 7.22
C LEU A 187 -3.08 8.81 8.09
N LEU A 188 -3.00 7.88 9.04
CA LEU A 188 -4.11 7.53 9.92
C LEU A 188 -4.53 8.71 10.80
N SER A 189 -3.56 9.46 11.34
CA SER A 189 -3.86 10.66 12.12
C SER A 189 -4.56 11.73 11.26
N GLY A 190 -4.10 11.94 10.01
CA GLY A 190 -4.74 12.82 9.04
C GLY A 190 -6.18 12.40 8.72
N ILE A 191 -6.43 11.10 8.50
CA ILE A 191 -7.79 10.57 8.26
C ILE A 191 -8.70 10.90 9.45
N VAL A 192 -8.25 10.60 10.67
CA VAL A 192 -9.05 10.84 11.88
C VAL A 192 -9.36 12.33 12.04
N ILE A 193 -8.38 13.21 11.86
CA ILE A 193 -8.56 14.67 11.91
C ILE A 193 -9.57 15.12 10.86
N CYS A 194 -9.44 14.66 9.61
CA CYS A 194 -10.37 15.00 8.54
C CYS A 194 -11.80 14.53 8.83
N ILE A 195 -11.98 13.32 9.36
CA ILE A 195 -13.31 12.79 9.72
C ILE A 195 -13.94 13.62 10.84
N VAL A 196 -13.20 13.92 11.90
CA VAL A 196 -13.69 14.72 13.03
C VAL A 196 -14.05 16.13 12.58
N TYR A 197 -13.16 16.79 11.83
CA TYR A 197 -13.41 18.13 11.30
C TYR A 197 -14.63 18.17 10.38
N ALA A 198 -14.74 17.20 9.47
CA ALA A 198 -15.90 17.09 8.57
C ALA A 198 -17.20 16.86 9.35
N ALA A 199 -17.17 16.02 10.39
CA ALA A 199 -18.32 15.77 11.25
C ALA A 199 -18.76 17.02 12.01
N GLU A 200 -17.84 17.77 12.60
CA GLU A 200 -18.15 19.03 13.28
C GLU A 200 -18.75 20.05 12.31
N HIS A 201 -18.18 20.15 11.09
CA HIS A 201 -18.62 21.11 10.09
C HIS A 201 -20.07 20.89 9.62
N VAL A 202 -20.55 19.64 9.62
CA VAL A 202 -21.92 19.29 9.23
C VAL A 202 -22.90 19.19 10.40
N GLY A 203 -22.48 19.55 11.63
CA GLY A 203 -23.35 19.54 12.81
C GLY A 203 -23.29 18.26 13.66
N GLY A 204 -22.27 17.42 13.46
CA GLY A 204 -21.93 16.25 14.28
C GLY A 204 -22.18 14.91 13.58
N PHE A 205 -21.61 13.84 14.16
CA PHE A 205 -21.73 12.47 13.62
C PHE A 205 -23.18 11.96 13.52
N GLY A 206 -24.07 12.39 14.43
CA GLY A 206 -25.48 12.02 14.40
C GLY A 206 -26.19 12.53 13.13
N VAL A 207 -25.85 13.75 12.68
CA VAL A 207 -26.41 14.31 11.44
C VAL A 207 -25.92 13.52 10.23
N ILE A 208 -24.64 13.13 10.21
CA ILE A 208 -24.09 12.28 9.14
C ILE A 208 -24.86 10.95 9.05
N LEU A 209 -24.93 10.21 10.15
CA LEU A 209 -25.54 8.88 10.15
C LEU A 209 -27.03 8.91 9.75
N ASN A 210 -27.76 9.95 10.16
CA ASN A 210 -29.17 10.10 9.80
C ASN A 210 -29.39 10.56 8.36
N SER A 211 -28.38 11.17 7.73
CA SER A 211 -28.47 11.69 6.35
C SER A 211 -28.04 10.65 5.30
N LEU A 212 -27.43 9.54 5.72
CA LEU A 212 -26.96 8.51 4.80
C LEU A 212 -28.08 7.52 4.46
N PRO A 213 -28.28 7.18 3.17
CA PRO A 213 -29.19 6.11 2.79
C PRO A 213 -28.77 4.78 3.45
N PRO A 214 -29.67 4.06 4.14
CA PRO A 214 -29.32 2.83 4.87
C PRO A 214 -28.64 1.77 4.00
N GLU A 215 -29.05 1.69 2.73
CA GLU A 215 -28.48 0.79 1.72
C GLU A 215 -26.97 1.02 1.50
N ARG A 216 -26.47 2.26 1.59
CA ARG A 216 -25.04 2.57 1.43
C ARG A 216 -24.21 2.19 2.64
N LEU A 217 -24.85 1.98 3.80
CA LEU A 217 -24.20 1.52 5.02
C LEU A 217 -24.12 -0.01 5.09
N ASN A 218 -24.78 -0.72 4.16
CA ASN A 218 -24.69 -2.17 4.15
C ASN A 218 -23.26 -2.60 3.77
N VAL A 219 -22.63 -3.35 4.68
CA VAL A 219 -21.27 -3.90 4.48
C VAL A 219 -21.36 -5.27 3.82
N LEU A 220 -22.38 -6.06 4.14
CA LEU A 220 -22.51 -7.46 3.76
C LEU A 220 -23.85 -7.69 3.05
N ASP A 221 -23.77 -8.14 1.80
CA ASP A 221 -24.91 -8.53 1.00
C ASP A 221 -24.68 -9.92 0.40
N MET A 222 -25.07 -10.94 1.16
CA MET A 222 -24.98 -12.35 0.74
C MET A 222 -26.12 -12.79 -0.19
N ALA A 223 -27.05 -11.88 -0.56
CA ALA A 223 -28.14 -12.22 -1.47
C ALA A 223 -27.63 -12.46 -2.90
N HIS A 224 -26.48 -11.88 -3.23
CA HIS A 224 -25.87 -11.92 -4.56
C HIS A 224 -24.70 -12.90 -4.62
N GLY A 225 -24.79 -13.83 -5.57
CA GLY A 225 -23.97 -15.03 -5.63
C GLY A 225 -22.90 -15.00 -6.72
N LEU A 226 -22.98 -15.91 -7.68
CA LEU A 226 -22.14 -15.93 -8.87
C LEU A 226 -23.04 -15.86 -10.11
N GLY A 227 -22.72 -14.95 -11.04
CA GLY A 227 -23.39 -14.90 -12.35
C GLY A 227 -24.78 -14.25 -12.38
N ASP A 228 -25.16 -13.52 -11.33
CA ASP A 228 -26.45 -12.81 -11.24
C ASP A 228 -26.43 -11.38 -11.81
N GLY A 229 -25.27 -10.92 -12.29
CA GLY A 229 -25.08 -9.58 -12.85
C GLY A 229 -24.94 -8.47 -11.81
N SER A 230 -24.87 -8.81 -10.52
CA SER A 230 -24.53 -7.83 -9.48
C SER A 230 -23.14 -7.25 -9.71
N GLU A 231 -22.97 -5.95 -9.45
CA GLU A 231 -21.65 -5.31 -9.48
C GLU A 231 -20.83 -5.61 -8.23
N THR A 232 -21.48 -6.06 -7.15
CA THR A 232 -20.83 -6.41 -5.86
C THR A 232 -21.26 -7.79 -5.33
N PRO A 233 -21.08 -8.87 -6.12
CA PRO A 233 -21.48 -10.21 -5.72
C PRO A 233 -20.61 -10.72 -4.57
N PHE A 234 -21.20 -11.13 -3.45
CA PHE A 234 -20.44 -11.55 -2.25
C PHE A 234 -19.48 -12.70 -2.55
N TRP A 235 -19.97 -13.78 -3.13
CA TRP A 235 -19.15 -14.95 -3.44
C TRP A 235 -18.10 -14.64 -4.52
N GLY A 236 -18.47 -13.86 -5.55
CA GLY A 236 -17.52 -13.42 -6.56
C GLY A 236 -16.37 -12.58 -5.98
N PHE A 237 -16.70 -11.64 -5.08
CA PHE A 237 -15.73 -10.79 -4.39
C PHE A 237 -14.84 -11.58 -3.45
N LEU A 238 -15.41 -12.51 -2.67
CA LEU A 238 -14.65 -13.31 -1.71
C LEU A 238 -13.69 -14.27 -2.41
N PHE A 239 -14.16 -15.05 -3.40
CA PHE A 239 -13.33 -16.00 -4.12
C PHE A 239 -12.30 -15.30 -5.02
N GLY A 240 -12.72 -14.31 -5.81
CA GLY A 240 -11.82 -13.55 -6.67
C GLY A 240 -10.79 -12.77 -5.87
N GLY A 241 -11.23 -12.09 -4.80
CA GLY A 241 -10.37 -11.38 -3.86
C GLY A 241 -9.36 -12.32 -3.20
N PHE A 242 -9.78 -13.52 -2.78
CA PHE A 242 -8.87 -14.47 -2.13
C PHE A 242 -7.67 -14.82 -3.02
N PHE A 243 -7.91 -15.23 -4.28
CA PHE A 243 -6.81 -15.57 -5.19
C PHE A 243 -5.97 -14.35 -5.57
N LEU A 244 -6.61 -13.19 -5.75
CA LEU A 244 -5.89 -11.95 -6.04
C LEU A 244 -4.97 -11.57 -4.88
N PHE A 245 -5.45 -11.61 -3.64
CA PHE A 245 -4.66 -11.27 -2.46
C PHE A 245 -3.60 -12.33 -2.15
N VAL A 246 -3.87 -13.62 -2.35
CA VAL A 246 -2.82 -14.65 -2.23
C VAL A 246 -1.71 -14.42 -3.25
N SER A 247 -2.07 -14.09 -4.50
CA SER A 247 -1.10 -13.73 -5.54
C SER A 247 -0.31 -12.49 -5.14
N TYR A 248 -0.99 -11.43 -4.69
CA TYR A 248 -0.35 -10.18 -4.31
C TYR A 248 0.56 -10.31 -3.07
N TYR A 249 0.09 -10.87 -1.97
CA TYR A 249 0.91 -11.00 -0.76
C TYR A 249 1.97 -12.10 -0.89
N GLY A 250 1.65 -13.19 -1.59
CA GLY A 250 2.49 -14.38 -1.63
C GLY A 250 3.44 -14.48 -2.83
N THR A 251 3.27 -13.70 -3.90
CA THR A 251 4.09 -13.85 -5.12
C THR A 251 4.63 -12.54 -5.67
N ASP A 252 4.18 -11.41 -5.13
CA ASP A 252 4.69 -10.10 -5.48
C ASP A 252 5.93 -9.77 -4.65
N GLN A 253 7.07 -9.52 -5.31
CA GLN A 253 8.32 -9.23 -4.61
C GLN A 253 8.17 -8.07 -3.62
N SER A 254 7.40 -7.02 -3.93
CA SER A 254 7.28 -5.87 -3.02
C SER A 254 6.60 -6.25 -1.69
N GLN A 255 5.75 -7.27 -1.68
CA GLN A 255 5.11 -7.76 -0.46
C GLN A 255 5.96 -8.86 0.19
N VAL A 256 6.37 -9.87 -0.58
CA VAL A 256 7.14 -11.01 -0.06
C VAL A 256 8.48 -10.58 0.54
N GLN A 257 9.11 -9.52 0.01
CA GLN A 257 10.35 -8.99 0.56
C GLN A 257 10.22 -8.55 2.02
N ARG A 258 9.04 -8.04 2.43
CA ARG A 258 8.75 -7.72 3.83
C ARG A 258 8.64 -8.97 4.70
N GLU A 259 8.04 -10.03 4.16
CA GLU A 259 7.92 -11.32 4.86
C GLU A 259 9.27 -12.02 5.08
N LEU A 260 10.21 -11.74 4.16
CA LEU A 260 11.60 -12.19 4.18
C LEU A 260 12.52 -11.37 5.12
N SER A 261 12.06 -10.20 5.58
CA SER A 261 12.85 -9.24 6.39
C SER A 261 12.73 -9.42 7.91
#